data_AF-A0A7T1I197-F1
#
_entry.id   AF-A0A7T1I197-F1
#
_cell.length_a   1.000
_cell.length_b   1.000
_cell.length_c   1.000
_cell.angle_alpha   90.00
_cell.angle_beta   90.00
_cell.angle_gamma   90.00
#
_symmetry.space_group_name_H-M   'P 1'
#
loop_
_entity.id
_entity.type
_entity.pdbx_description
1 polymer ?
#
loop_
_entity_poly.entity_id
_entity_poly.type
_entity_poly.pdbx_seq_one_letter_code
_entity_poly.pdbx_strand_id
1 'polypeptide(L)' 'MTPSPRRPLLRNGLLQQELPWLTSEVVLLVVLFNANPPELWFWLVVLLVILGYRIERWWSSRSGRD' A
#
# COMPACT_ATOMS: atom_id res chain seq x y z
N MET A 1 35.50 -18.55 -16.55
CA MET A 1 34.82 -17.88 -15.41
C MET A 1 33.44 -17.45 -15.86
N THR A 2 32.40 -18.16 -15.45
CA THR A 2 31.00 -17.85 -15.81
C THR A 2 30.40 -16.93 -14.73
N PRO A 3 29.81 -15.77 -15.07
CA PRO A 3 29.10 -14.96 -14.09
C PRO A 3 27.81 -15.68 -13.70
N SER A 4 27.70 -16.02 -12.41
CA SER A 4 26.50 -16.64 -11.84
C SER A 4 25.32 -15.65 -11.90
N PRO A 5 24.12 -16.04 -12.37
CA PRO A 5 22.98 -15.14 -12.45
C PRO A 5 22.42 -14.92 -11.04
N ARG A 6 22.84 -13.83 -10.38
CA ARG A 6 22.16 -13.36 -9.16
C ARG A 6 20.74 -12.92 -9.54
N ARG A 7 19.74 -13.71 -9.16
CA ARG A 7 18.30 -13.36 -9.16
C ARG A 7 17.76 -13.69 -7.76
N PRO A 8 16.78 -12.97 -7.18
CA PRO A 8 16.40 -11.56 -7.31
C PRO A 8 16.24 -10.90 -5.92
N LEU A 9 17.20 -10.10 -5.45
CA LEU A 9 17.06 -9.30 -4.22
C LEU A 9 15.93 -8.24 -4.31
N LEU A 10 15.45 -7.94 -5.52
CA LEU A 10 14.40 -6.96 -5.80
C LEU A 10 13.02 -7.33 -5.24
N ARG A 11 12.72 -8.63 -5.04
CA ARG A 11 11.39 -9.07 -4.62
C ARG A 11 11.09 -8.77 -3.14
N ASN A 12 12.12 -8.78 -2.28
CA ASN A 12 11.96 -8.41 -0.87
C ASN A 12 11.77 -6.90 -0.67
N GLY A 13 12.44 -6.07 -1.47
CA GLY A 13 12.32 -4.61 -1.35
C GLY A 13 10.90 -4.10 -1.63
N LEU A 14 10.25 -4.60 -2.68
CA LEU A 14 8.86 -4.27 -2.97
C LEU A 14 7.90 -4.72 -1.87
N LEU A 15 8.07 -5.92 -1.33
CA LEU A 15 7.24 -6.41 -0.23
C LEU A 15 7.44 -5.60 1.07
N GLN A 16 8.67 -5.24 1.39
CA GLN A 16 8.98 -4.38 2.54
C GLN A 16 8.45 -2.95 2.36
N GLN A 17 8.36 -2.47 1.13
CA GLN A 17 7.80 -1.17 0.81
C GLN A 17 6.27 -1.15 0.88
N GLU A 18 5.61 -2.25 0.51
CA GLU A 18 4.14 -2.39 0.56
C GLU A 18 3.61 -2.79 1.95
N LEU A 19 4.42 -3.45 2.79
CA LEU A 19 4.08 -3.84 4.16
C LEU A 19 3.54 -2.69 5.03
N PRO A 20 4.16 -1.50 5.11
CA PRO A 20 3.64 -0.40 5.91
C PRO A 20 2.31 0.15 5.37
N TRP A 21 2.10 0.14 4.04
CA TRP A 21 0.82 0.51 3.43
C TRP A 21 -0.28 -0.47 3.82
N LEU A 22 0.00 -1.77 3.68
CA LEU A 22 -0.94 -2.83 4.07
C LEU A 22 -1.28 -2.77 5.56
N THR A 23 -0.27 -2.52 6.41
CA THR A 23 -0.45 -2.40 7.86
C THR A 23 -1.37 -1.22 8.19
N SER A 24 -1.19 -0.09 7.51
CA SER A 24 -2.02 1.10 7.71
C SER A 24 -3.48 0.83 7.31
N GLU A 25 -3.72 0.15 6.17
CA GLU A 25 -5.07 -0.24 5.75
C GLU A 25 -5.74 -1.18 6.76
N VAL A 26 -5.03 -2.20 7.24
CA VAL A 26 -5.57 -3.15 8.23
C VAL A 26 -5.90 -2.45 9.54
N VAL A 27 -5.00 -1.60 10.05
CA VAL A 27 -5.26 -0.81 11.26
C VAL A 27 -6.48 0.09 11.07
N LEU A 28 -6.59 0.76 9.92
CA LEU A 28 -7.75 1.62 9.65
C LEU A 28 -9.05 0.83 9.55
N LEU A 29 -9.03 -0.38 8.97
CA LEU A 29 -10.19 -1.28 8.95
C LEU A 29 -10.61 -1.68 10.36
N VAL A 30 -9.64 -2.02 11.23
CA VAL A 30 -9.92 -2.31 12.65
C VAL A 30 -10.55 -1.11 13.35
N VAL A 31 -10.04 0.10 13.10
CA VAL A 31 -10.65 1.34 13.61
C VAL A 31 -12.05 1.52 13.07
N LEU A 32 -12.29 1.24 11.79
CA LEU A 32 -13.61 1.34 11.16
C LEU A 32 -14.64 0.41 11.80
N PHE A 33 -14.23 -0.82 12.16
CA PHE A 33 -15.09 -1.79 12.84
C PHE A 33 -15.38 -1.42 14.30
N ASN A 34 -14.59 -0.54 14.91
CA ASN A 34 -14.72 -0.16 16.32
C ASN A 34 -15.24 1.27 16.54
N ALA A 35 -15.23 2.12 15.50
CA ALA A 35 -15.56 3.54 15.61
C ALA A 35 -17.06 3.81 15.82
N ASN A 36 -17.37 4.90 16.54
CA ASN A 36 -18.74 5.39 16.66
C ASN A 36 -19.25 5.96 15.33
N PRO A 37 -20.57 6.09 15.12
CA PRO A 37 -21.13 6.58 13.85
C PRO A 37 -20.52 7.90 13.30
N PRO A 38 -20.26 8.96 14.09
CA PRO A 38 -19.61 10.17 13.56
C PRO A 38 -18.13 9.97 13.20
N GLU A 39 -17.41 9.17 13.98
CA GLU A 39 -15.98 8.87 13.76
C GLU A 39 -15.79 7.92 12.58
N LEU A 40 -16.73 6.99 12.37
CA LEU A 40 -16.72 6.03 11.27
C LEU A 40 -16.66 6.74 9.92
N TRP A 41 -17.48 7.78 9.73
CA TRP A 41 -17.45 8.57 8.49
C TRP A 41 -16.11 9.26 8.28
N PHE A 42 -15.52 9.81 9.34
CA PHE A 42 -14.19 10.42 9.28
C PHE A 42 -13.14 9.39 8.86
N TRP A 43 -13.09 8.24 9.53
CA TRP A 43 -12.13 7.18 9.23
C TRP A 43 -12.36 6.55 7.85
N LEU A 44 -13.60 6.47 7.38
CA LEU A 44 -13.94 6.00 6.04
C LEU A 44 -13.38 6.94 4.97
N VAL A 45 -13.51 8.26 5.17
CA VAL A 45 -12.91 9.25 4.27
C VAL A 45 -11.39 9.13 4.26
N VAL A 46 -10.76 8.99 5.45
CA VAL A 46 -9.31 8.78 5.56
C VAL A 46 -8.87 7.51 4.81
N LEU A 47 -9.62 6.41 4.95
CA LEU A 47 -9.37 5.17 4.21
C LEU A 47 -9.42 5.39 2.71
N LEU A 48 -10.45 6.09 2.21
CA LEU A 48 -10.60 6.39 0.80
C LEU A 48 -9.47 7.26 0.25
N VAL A 49 -9.02 8.27 1.00
CA VAL A 49 -7.89 9.12 0.60
C VAL A 49 -6.60 8.31 0.49
N ILE A 50 -6.31 7.48 1.50
CA ILE A 50 -5.11 6.62 1.51
C ILE A 50 -5.15 5.62 0.35
N LEU A 51 -6.31 4.99 0.13
CA LEU A 51 -6.52 4.02 -0.93
C LEU A 51 -6.41 4.66 -2.32
N GLY A 52 -7.01 5.84 -2.50
CA GLY A 52 -6.91 6.64 -3.72
C GLY A 52 -5.47 6.99 -4.06
N TYR A 53 -4.72 7.53 -3.09
CA TYR A 53 -3.30 7.82 -3.25
C TYR A 53 -2.48 6.57 -3.63
N ARG A 54 -2.78 5.42 -3.01
CA ARG A 54 -2.08 4.16 -3.32
C ARG A 54 -2.35 3.71 -4.75
N ILE A 55 -3.60 3.83 -5.21
CA ILE A 55 -3.97 3.53 -6.59
C ILE A 55 -3.23 4.48 -7.53
N GLU A 56 -3.30 5.80 -7.34
CA GLU A 56 -2.59 6.79 -8.17
C GLU A 56 -1.09 6.53 -8.25
N ARG A 57 -0.45 6.22 -7.12
CA ARG A 57 0.97 5.85 -7.05
C ARG A 57 1.28 4.61 -7.87
N TRP A 58 0.43 3.59 -7.80
CA TRP A 58 0.60 2.35 -8.55
C TRP A 58 0.43 2.55 -10.06
N TRP A 59 -0.56 3.36 -10.46
CA TRP A 59 -0.77 3.74 -11.86
C TRP A 59 0.41 4.56 -12.40
N SER A 60 0.90 5.54 -11.64
CA SER A 60 2.09 6.34 -11.99
C SER A 60 3.34 5.47 -12.15
N SER A 61 3.50 4.45 -11.32
CA SER A 61 4.62 3.50 -11.41
C SER A 61 4.54 2.60 -12.66
N ARG A 62 3.36 2.44 -13.26
CA ARG A 62 3.16 1.67 -14.51
C ARG A 62 3.25 2.53 -15.77
N SER A 63 2.85 3.79 -15.70
CA SER A 63 2.87 4.76 -16.81
C SER A 63 4.27 5.19 -17.25
N GLY A 64 5.31 4.95 -16.44
CA GLY A 64 6.71 5.27 -16.81
C GLY A 64 7.39 4.26 -17.75
N ARG A 65 6.63 3.40 -18.46
CA ARG A 65 7.16 2.35 -19.37
C ARG A 65 6.87 2.63 -20.86
N ASP A 66 6.32 3.80 -21.17
CA ASP A 66 5.88 4.14 -22.53
C ASP A 66 6.86 5.11 -23.22
#